data_AF-A0A972P479-F1
#
_entry.id   AF-A0A972P479-F1
#
_cell.length_a   1.000
_cell.length_b   1.000
_cell.length_c   1.000
_cell.angle_alpha   90.00
_cell.angle_beta   90.00
_cell.angle_gamma   90.00
#
_symmetry.space_group_name_H-M   'P 1'
#
loop_
_entity.id
_entity.type
_entity.pdbx_description
1 polymer ?
#
loop_
_entity_poly.entity_id
_entity_poly.type
_entity_poly.pdbx_seq_one_letter_code
_entity_poly.pdbx_strand_id
1 'polypeptide(L)'
;MDIHIIEQMNNFVKIDENVWESGWWNLDENNAKELVGGDIYFHKTRDEPSFYGGTVLGYRIQEEGEYVGRIIFKLQYKKNCRNVRTDRTGWNKKIKIIGEKQSAKREKNG
;
A
#
# COMPACT_ATOMS: atom_id res chain seq x y z
N MET A 1 5.63 5.34 6.68
CA MET A 1 4.19 5.01 6.65
C MET A 1 4.03 3.77 5.80
N ASP A 2 3.13 2.87 6.17
CA ASP A 2 2.81 1.69 5.36
C ASP A 2 1.29 1.62 5.10
N ILE A 3 0.87 0.85 4.10
CA ILE A 3 -0.55 0.71 3.77
C ILE A 3 -0.92 -0.73 3.41
N HIS A 4 -2.09 -1.17 3.86
CA HIS A 4 -2.73 -2.41 3.43
C HIS A 4 -3.92 -2.10 2.54
N ILE A 5 -4.03 -2.79 1.41
CA ILE A 5 -5.07 -2.58 0.40
C ILE A 5 -5.71 -3.90 -0.01
N ILE A 6 -7.04 -3.91 -0.18
CA ILE A 6 -7.78 -5.02 -0.76
C ILE A 6 -7.80 -4.88 -2.30
N GLU A 7 -7.06 -5.75 -2.99
CA GLU A 7 -6.97 -5.86 -4.45
C GLU A 7 -7.57 -7.20 -4.89
N GLN A 8 -8.63 -7.15 -5.70
CA GLN A 8 -9.42 -8.32 -6.11
C GLN A 8 -9.44 -8.54 -7.62
N MET A 9 -9.01 -7.55 -8.39
CA MET A 9 -9.02 -7.53 -9.85
C MET A 9 -7.66 -7.91 -10.45
N ASN A 10 -6.60 -7.90 -9.63
CA ASN A 10 -5.23 -8.19 -10.07
C ASN A 10 -4.75 -7.21 -11.17
N ASN A 11 -5.14 -5.94 -11.03
CA ASN A 11 -4.81 -4.86 -11.96
C ASN A 11 -3.37 -4.35 -11.74
N PHE A 12 -2.38 -5.22 -11.91
CA PHE A 12 -0.97 -4.83 -11.87
C PHE A 12 -0.41 -4.74 -13.27
N VAL A 13 0.25 -3.61 -13.59
CA VAL A 13 0.93 -3.41 -14.87
C VAL A 13 2.42 -3.47 -14.64
N LYS A 14 3.13 -4.38 -15.33
CA LYS A 14 4.59 -4.44 -15.27
C LYS A 14 5.18 -3.28 -16.06
N ILE A 15 6.00 -2.46 -15.42
CA ILE A 15 6.70 -1.33 -16.07
C ILE A 15 8.16 -1.70 -16.34
N ASP A 16 8.78 -2.49 -15.46
CA ASP A 16 10.16 -2.96 -15.58
C ASP A 16 10.31 -4.33 -14.88
N GLU A 17 11.50 -4.95 -14.88
CA GLU A 17 11.80 -6.28 -14.36
C GLU A 17 11.20 -6.54 -12.98
N ASN A 18 11.34 -5.57 -12.07
CA ASN A 18 10.83 -5.65 -10.69
C ASN A 18 9.96 -4.45 -10.28
N VAL A 19 9.47 -3.67 -11.25
CA VAL A 19 8.70 -2.44 -11.00
C VAL A 19 7.33 -2.53 -11.65
N TRP A 20 6.31 -2.21 -10.87
CA TRP A 20 4.91 -2.41 -11.21
C TRP A 20 4.09 -1.17 -10.88
N GLU A 21 3.06 -0.91 -11.67
CA GLU A 21 1.95 -0.05 -11.29
C GLU A 21 0.82 -0.88 -10.68
N SER A 22 0.16 -0.33 -9.66
CA SER A 22 -1.06 -0.88 -9.10
C SER A 22 -2.31 -0.52 -9.91
N GLY A 23 -3.48 -0.95 -9.45
CA GLY A 23 -4.76 -0.39 -9.88
C GLY A 23 -4.99 1.03 -9.35
N TRP A 24 -6.25 1.45 -9.36
CA TRP A 24 -6.72 2.79 -8.99
C TRP A 24 -7.28 2.83 -7.56
N TRP A 25 -6.74 3.71 -6.73
CA TRP A 25 -7.09 3.79 -5.31
C TRP A 25 -7.74 5.12 -4.94
N ASN A 26 -8.82 5.03 -4.16
CA ASN A 26 -9.43 6.19 -3.53
C ASN A 26 -8.64 6.57 -2.28
N LEU A 27 -7.50 7.24 -2.47
CA LEU A 27 -6.64 7.73 -1.42
C LEU A 27 -6.39 9.22 -1.62
N ASP A 28 -6.37 9.99 -0.53
CA ASP A 28 -5.95 11.39 -0.57
C ASP A 28 -4.50 11.52 -1.04
N GLU A 29 -4.20 12.55 -1.82
CA GLU A 29 -2.86 12.74 -2.39
C GLU A 29 -1.79 12.93 -1.30
N ASN A 30 -2.10 13.58 -0.17
CA ASN A 30 -1.12 13.76 0.91
C ASN A 30 -0.69 12.41 1.49
N ASN A 31 -1.65 11.49 1.69
CA ASN A 31 -1.34 10.12 2.12
C ASN A 31 -0.54 9.35 1.07
N ALA A 32 -0.82 9.56 -0.22
CA ALA A 32 -0.04 8.93 -1.29
C ALA A 32 1.41 9.43 -1.31
N LYS A 33 1.60 10.73 -1.07
CA LYS A 33 2.91 11.37 -0.96
C LYS A 33 3.70 10.88 0.25
N GLU A 34 3.07 10.77 1.41
CA GLU A 34 3.70 10.24 2.64
C GLU A 34 4.07 8.75 2.53
N LEU A 35 3.37 8.00 1.69
CA LEU A 35 3.65 6.59 1.45
C LEU A 35 4.89 6.37 0.57
N VAL A 36 5.36 7.36 -0.19
CA VAL A 36 6.56 7.22 -1.03
C VAL A 36 7.77 6.87 -0.14
N GLY A 37 8.44 5.75 -0.46
CA GLY A 37 9.51 5.16 0.35
C GLY A 37 9.03 4.15 1.41
N GLY A 38 7.73 4.11 1.70
CA GLY A 38 7.08 3.12 2.56
C GLY A 38 6.64 1.86 1.82
N ASP A 39 6.11 0.89 2.56
CA ASP A 39 5.65 -0.38 1.99
C ASP A 39 4.13 -0.42 1.78
N ILE A 40 3.73 -1.03 0.67
CA ILE A 40 2.33 -1.31 0.31
C ILE A 40 2.11 -2.83 0.27
N TYR A 41 1.02 -3.28 0.90
CA TYR A 41 0.64 -4.69 1.01
C TYR A 41 -0.74 -4.92 0.39
N PHE A 42 -0.84 -5.79 -0.61
CA PHE A 42 -2.08 -6.12 -1.31
C PHE A 42 -2.65 -7.46 -0.83
N HIS A 43 -3.91 -7.45 -0.46
CA HIS A 43 -4.67 -8.59 0.09
C HIS A 43 -5.88 -8.88 -0.79
N LYS A 44 -6.32 -10.14 -0.88
CA LYS A 44 -7.59 -10.46 -1.55
C LYS A 44 -8.80 -10.14 -0.68
N THR A 45 -8.65 -10.34 0.63
CA THR A 45 -9.66 -10.05 1.67
C THR A 45 -8.97 -9.48 2.91
N ARG A 46 -9.73 -8.94 3.87
CA ARG A 46 -9.17 -8.34 5.10
C ARG A 46 -8.47 -9.35 6.02
N ASP A 47 -8.80 -10.63 5.90
CA ASP A 47 -8.32 -11.70 6.79
C ASP A 47 -7.22 -12.55 6.17
N GLU A 48 -6.98 -12.37 4.88
CA GLU A 48 -5.95 -13.10 4.16
C GLU A 48 -4.61 -12.38 4.27
N PRO A 49 -3.50 -13.13 4.28
CA PRO A 49 -2.19 -12.53 4.16
C PRO A 49 -2.04 -11.81 2.82
N SER A 50 -1.12 -10.84 2.78
CA SER A 50 -0.80 -10.15 1.55
C SER A 50 -0.27 -11.13 0.50
N PHE A 51 -0.82 -11.07 -0.71
CA PHE A 51 -0.38 -11.89 -1.83
C PHE A 51 0.64 -11.16 -2.69
N TYR A 52 0.77 -9.83 -2.53
CA TYR A 52 1.68 -9.00 -3.29
C TYR A 52 2.01 -7.73 -2.50
N GLY A 53 3.07 -7.05 -2.88
CA GLY A 53 3.48 -5.81 -2.24
C GLY A 53 4.91 -5.43 -2.55
N GLY A 54 5.32 -4.27 -2.03
CA GLY A 54 6.61 -3.70 -2.33
C GLY A 54 6.78 -2.32 -1.73
N THR A 55 7.90 -1.69 -2.04
CA THR A 55 8.14 -0.30 -1.66
C THR A 55 7.61 0.63 -2.73
N VAL A 56 6.86 1.64 -2.31
CA VAL A 56 6.34 2.67 -3.20
C VAL A 56 7.48 3.57 -3.64
N LEU A 57 7.72 3.62 -4.95
CA LEU A 57 8.71 4.49 -5.59
C LEU A 57 8.12 5.86 -5.95
N GLY A 58 6.80 5.94 -6.11
CA GLY A 58 6.08 7.14 -6.48
C GLY A 58 4.63 6.83 -6.77
N TYR A 59 3.88 7.86 -7.19
CA TYR A 59 2.49 7.72 -7.60
C TYR A 59 2.18 8.68 -8.74
N ARG A 60 1.06 8.44 -9.42
CA ARG A 60 0.42 9.39 -10.31
C ARG A 60 -1.08 9.43 -10.05
N ILE A 61 -1.72 10.51 -10.46
CA ILE A 61 -3.17 10.65 -10.45
C ILE A 61 -3.68 10.26 -11.82
N GLN A 62 -4.75 9.48 -11.87
CA GLN A 62 -5.43 9.19 -13.14
C GLN A 62 -6.12 10.46 -13.65
N GLU A 63 -5.75 10.92 -14.84
CA GLU A 63 -6.23 12.20 -15.40
C GLU A 63 -7.50 12.04 -16.24
N GLU A 64 -7.76 10.83 -16.76
CA GLU A 64 -8.85 10.58 -17.71
C GLU A 64 -9.59 9.24 -17.45
N GLY A 65 -10.82 9.13 -17.97
CA GLY A 65 -11.62 7.90 -17.91
C GLY A 65 -12.50 7.76 -16.66
N GLU A 66 -12.95 6.53 -16.37
CA GLU A 66 -13.87 6.24 -15.25
C GLU A 66 -13.22 6.48 -13.86
N TYR A 67 -11.89 6.38 -13.78
CA TYR A 67 -11.14 6.43 -12.53
C TYR A 67 -10.38 7.75 -12.32
N VAL A 68 -10.82 8.85 -12.95
CA VAL A 68 -10.22 10.18 -12.78
C VAL A 68 -10.08 10.55 -11.30
N GLY A 69 -8.94 11.12 -10.93
CA GLY A 69 -8.62 11.54 -9.57
C GLY A 69 -8.15 10.41 -8.65
N ARG A 70 -8.12 9.15 -9.10
CA ARG A 70 -7.61 8.03 -8.30
C ARG A 70 -6.08 7.94 -8.35
N ILE A 71 -5.50 7.46 -7.27
CA ILE A 71 -4.06 7.25 -7.13
C ILE A 71 -3.66 5.91 -7.74
N ILE A 72 -2.57 5.92 -8.50
CA ILE A 72 -1.90 4.72 -9.01
C ILE A 72 -0.48 4.74 -8.46
N PHE A 73 -0.10 3.68 -7.75
CA PHE A 73 1.24 3.56 -7.17
C PHE A 73 2.19 2.88 -8.13
N LYS A 74 3.38 3.44 -8.28
CA LYS A 74 4.55 2.75 -8.83
C LYS A 74 5.32 2.14 -7.66
N LEU A 75 5.53 0.84 -7.67
CA LEU A 75 6.21 0.12 -6.59
C LEU A 75 7.27 -0.83 -7.12
N GLN A 76 8.33 -1.03 -6.34
CA GLN A 76 9.28 -2.11 -6.53
C GLN A 76 8.86 -3.32 -5.72
N TYR A 77 8.61 -4.45 -6.37
CA TYR A 77 8.18 -5.65 -5.67
C TYR A 77 9.22 -6.13 -4.66
N LYS A 78 8.74 -6.53 -3.48
CA LYS A 78 9.55 -7.11 -2.40
C LYS A 78 8.93 -8.42 -1.92
N LYS A 79 9.75 -9.48 -1.93
CA LYS A 79 9.34 -10.81 -1.43
C LYS A 79 8.85 -10.77 0.02
N ASN A 80 9.45 -9.92 0.86
CA ASN A 80 9.08 -9.76 2.28
C ASN A 80 7.73 -9.07 2.49
N CYS A 81 7.14 -8.47 1.44
CA CYS A 81 5.79 -7.92 1.49
C CYS A 81 4.72 -8.97 1.15
N ARG A 82 5.10 -10.23 0.87
CA ARG A 82 4.16 -11.35 0.80
C ARG A 82 4.00 -12.01 2.16
N ASN A 83 2.85 -12.66 2.36
CA ASN A 83 2.50 -13.39 3.57
C ASN A 83 2.39 -12.51 4.83
N VAL A 84 2.27 -11.18 4.67
CA VAL A 84 2.11 -10.23 5.79
C VAL A 84 0.64 -10.16 6.17
N ARG A 85 0.33 -10.28 7.45
CA ARG A 85 -1.03 -10.15 7.99
C ARG A 85 -1.21 -8.80 8.66
N THR A 86 -2.44 -8.32 8.68
CA THR A 86 -2.86 -7.17 9.48
C THR A 86 -4.17 -7.50 10.18
N ASP A 87 -4.49 -6.77 11.25
CA ASP A 87 -5.76 -6.95 11.95
C ASP A 87 -6.95 -6.36 11.16
N ARG A 88 -8.16 -6.66 11.62
CA ARG A 88 -9.44 -6.25 10.99
C ARG A 88 -9.86 -4.80 11.28
N THR A 89 -9.14 -4.07 12.12
CA THR A 89 -9.45 -2.70 12.54
C THR A 89 -8.74 -1.66 11.68
N GLY A 90 -9.19 -0.40 11.71
CA GLY A 90 -8.55 0.69 10.98
C GLY A 90 -8.74 0.69 9.45
N TRP A 91 -9.57 -0.20 8.90
CA TRP A 91 -9.90 -0.22 7.49
C TRP A 91 -10.97 0.82 7.14
N ASN A 92 -10.66 1.70 6.21
CA ASN A 92 -11.63 2.52 5.50
C ASN A 92 -11.87 1.92 4.11
N LYS A 93 -13.07 1.35 3.88
CA LYS A 93 -13.43 0.60 2.67
C LYS A 93 -12.40 -0.51 2.38
N LYS A 94 -11.54 -0.30 1.39
CA LYS A 94 -10.53 -1.27 0.93
C LYS A 94 -9.11 -0.92 1.39
N ILE A 95 -8.92 0.14 2.17
CA ILE A 95 -7.61 0.69 2.51
C ILE A 95 -7.45 0.79 4.03
N LYS A 96 -6.30 0.40 4.56
CA LYS A 96 -5.87 0.62 5.94
C LYS A 96 -4.49 1.27 5.94
N ILE A 97 -4.40 2.46 6.52
CA ILE A 97 -3.16 3.21 6.68
C ILE A 97 -2.52 2.84 8.01
N ILE A 98 -1.21 2.61 7.98
CA ILE A 98 -0.36 2.41 9.15
C ILE A 98 0.59 3.61 9.23
N GLY A 99 0.23 4.59 10.08
CA GLY A 99 1.15 5.68 10.46
C GLY A 99 2.35 5.14 11.23
N GLU A 100 3.42 5.91 11.37
CA GLU A 100 4.65 5.47 12.03
C GLU A 100 4.39 4.78 13.38
N LYS A 101 5.14 3.70 13.60
CA LYS A 101 5.13 2.83 14.78
C LYS A 101 5.21 3.65 16.06
N GLN A 102 4.48 3.21 17.09
CA GLN A 102 4.76 3.53 18.48
C GLN A 102 6.28 3.52 18.70
N SER A 103 6.80 4.67 19.14
CA SER A 103 8.18 4.82 19.61
C SER A 103 8.52 3.64 20.52
N ALA A 104 9.65 2.98 20.22
CA ALA A 104 10.25 1.99 21.09
C ALA A 104 10.13 2.44 22.56
N LYS A 105 9.55 1.58 23.42
CA LYS A 105 9.68 1.73 24.86
C LYS A 105 11.19 1.84 25.16
N ARG A 106 11.66 3.05 25.44
CA ARG A 106 12.88 3.24 26.22
C ARG A 106 12.52 2.77 27.62
N GLU A 107 12.84 1.53 27.95
CA GLU A 107 13.01 1.12 29.33
C GLU A 107 14.14 1.98 29.91
N LYS A 108 13.76 3.06 30.58
CA LYS A 108 14.60 3.66 31.62
C LYS A 108 14.38 2.80 32.86
N ASN A 109 15.26 1.84 33.09
CA ASN A 109 15.48 1.35 34.45
C ASN A 109 16.67 2.13 34.99
N GLY A 110 16.37 2.97 35.98
CA GLY A 110 17.35 3.54 36.89
C GLY A 110 17.76 2.57 37.98
#